data_AF-A0A6N8UJI7-F1
#
_entry.id   AF-A0A6N8UJI7-F1
#
_cell.length_a   1.000
_cell.length_b   1.000
_cell.length_c   1.000
_cell.angle_alpha   90.00
_cell.angle_beta   90.00
_cell.angle_gamma   90.00
#
_symmetry.space_group_name_H-M   'P 1'
#
loop_
_entity.id
_entity.type
_entity.pdbx_description
1 polymer ?
#
loop_
_entity_poly.entity_id
_entity_poly.type
_entity_poly.pdbx_seq_one_letter_code
_entity_poly.pdbx_strand_id
1 'polypeptide(L)'
;MYWRERKIKTGRIPHIEFFASKVPWTQVLSPSLWADVWATYSQYDPSFADRRTYGFNVDTANGFLSLLPTLLLYASFTVYFLPPRVAGILGLAMFWQWVYMTSVYWISFFVANRQVEISRRDLYLYVLGTNAPWVLCPLLGLFVSIRIILDGNYSVLG
;
A
#
# COMPACT_ATOMS: atom_id res chain seq x y z
N MET A 1 18.63 6.84 9.92
CA MET A 1 19.53 8.01 9.76
C MET A 1 19.59 8.57 8.33
N TYR A 2 19.16 7.84 7.30
CA TYR A 2 19.33 8.19 5.88
C TYR A 2 18.64 9.50 5.48
N TRP A 3 17.35 9.67 5.81
CA TRP A 3 16.60 10.88 5.44
C TRP A 3 17.00 12.12 6.23
N ARG A 4 17.44 11.95 7.49
CA ARG A 4 17.96 13.07 8.29
C ARG A 4 19.27 13.60 7.68
N GLU A 5 20.18 12.70 7.29
CA GLU A 5 21.41 13.08 6.60
C GLU A 5 21.14 13.72 5.23
N ARG A 6 20.18 13.19 4.46
CA ARG A 6 19.76 13.77 3.18
C ARG A 6 19.12 15.15 3.35
N LYS A 7 18.28 15.35 4.38
CA LYS A 7 17.69 16.66 4.72
C LYS A 7 18.79 17.68 5.04
N ILE A 8 19.78 17.29 5.84
CA ILE A 8 20.92 18.15 6.18
C ILE A 8 21.73 18.51 4.93
N LYS A 9 21.95 17.54 4.02
CA LYS A 9 22.73 17.76 2.78
C LYS A 9 22.02 18.57 1.70
N THR A 10 20.69 18.48 1.60
CA THR A 10 19.94 19.05 0.47
C THR A 10 19.08 20.26 0.85
N GLY A 11 18.82 20.48 2.14
CA GLY A 11 17.88 21.49 2.62
C GLY A 11 16.42 21.23 2.25
N ARG A 12 16.13 20.10 1.57
CA ARG A 12 14.79 19.75 1.10
C ARG A 12 13.97 19.07 2.18
N ILE A 13 12.65 19.25 2.08
CA ILE A 13 11.68 18.68 2.99
C ILE A 13 11.69 17.14 2.80
N PRO A 14 11.70 16.32 3.87
CA PRO A 14 11.94 14.87 3.79
C PRO A 14 11.10 14.08 2.78
N HIS A 15 9.88 14.53 2.49
CA HIS A 15 8.99 13.86 1.53
C HIS A 15 9.37 14.11 0.06
N ILE A 16 9.83 15.31 -0.30
CA ILE A 16 10.36 15.57 -1.66
C ILE A 16 11.59 14.70 -1.87
N GLU A 17 12.40 14.59 -0.82
CA GLU A 17 13.57 13.74 -0.85
C GLU A 17 13.15 12.27 -0.97
N PHE A 18 12.14 11.79 -0.23
CA PHE A 18 11.62 10.43 -0.38
C PHE A 18 11.29 10.08 -1.84
N PHE A 19 10.50 10.92 -2.52
CA PHE A 19 10.13 10.68 -3.92
C PHE A 19 11.27 10.91 -4.93
N ALA A 20 12.19 11.82 -4.66
CA ALA A 20 13.29 12.16 -5.58
C ALA A 20 14.56 11.32 -5.37
N SER A 21 14.62 10.50 -4.31
CA SER A 21 15.82 9.79 -3.93
C SER A 21 16.03 8.50 -4.66
N LYS A 22 17.24 8.34 -5.19
CA LYS A 22 17.75 7.05 -5.62
C LYS A 22 18.18 6.24 -4.41
N VAL A 23 17.51 5.12 -4.19
CA VAL A 23 17.91 4.10 -3.23
C VAL A 23 18.91 3.16 -3.93
N PRO A 24 20.13 2.97 -3.41
CA PRO A 24 21.06 1.98 -3.95
C PRO A 24 20.47 0.57 -3.83
N TRP A 25 20.68 -0.27 -4.84
CA TRP A 25 20.21 -1.67 -4.84
C TRP A 25 20.66 -2.46 -3.60
N THR A 26 21.85 -2.16 -3.08
CA THR A 26 22.40 -2.78 -1.86
C THR A 26 21.62 -2.47 -0.58
N GLN A 27 20.77 -1.43 -0.60
CA GLN A 27 19.99 -1.01 0.57
C GLN A 27 18.52 -1.36 0.48
N VAL A 28 18.07 -1.97 -0.63
CA VAL A 28 16.65 -2.30 -0.85
C VAL A 28 16.13 -3.30 0.18
N LEU A 29 16.98 -4.16 0.74
CA LEU A 29 16.59 -5.09 1.82
C LEU A 29 16.94 -4.57 3.21
N SER A 30 17.40 -3.32 3.35
CA SER A 30 17.81 -2.76 4.64
C SER A 30 16.60 -2.42 5.50
N PRO A 31 16.42 -3.05 6.68
CA PRO A 31 15.33 -2.69 7.59
C PRO A 31 15.42 -1.24 8.05
N SER A 32 16.64 -0.73 8.25
CA SER A 32 16.89 0.65 8.69
C SER A 32 16.40 1.67 7.66
N LEU A 33 16.58 1.40 6.36
CA LEU A 33 16.10 2.26 5.29
C LEU A 33 14.56 2.35 5.31
N TRP A 34 13.88 1.20 5.39
CA TRP A 34 12.42 1.16 5.40
C TRP A 34 11.84 1.73 6.71
N ALA A 35 12.49 1.52 7.85
CA ALA A 35 12.12 2.14 9.11
C ALA A 35 12.20 3.67 9.03
N ASP A 36 13.24 4.21 8.38
CA ASP A 36 13.38 5.64 8.13
C ASP A 36 12.27 6.19 7.21
N VAL A 37 11.86 5.44 6.19
CA VAL A 37 10.72 5.78 5.31
C VAL A 37 9.43 5.88 6.12
N TRP A 38 9.13 4.84 6.91
CA TRP A 38 7.94 4.82 7.76
C TRP A 38 7.95 5.90 8.83
N ALA A 39 9.11 6.20 9.42
CA ALA A 39 9.25 7.32 10.35
C ALA A 39 8.96 8.67 9.69
N THR A 40 9.29 8.83 8.40
CA THR A 40 8.97 10.05 7.64
C THR A 40 7.48 10.13 7.34
N TYR A 41 6.87 9.03 6.91
CA TYR A 41 5.43 8.98 6.64
C TYR A 41 4.59 9.19 7.92
N SER A 42 5.08 8.71 9.06
CA SER A 42 4.45 8.92 10.38
C SER A 42 4.39 10.39 10.83
N GLN A 43 5.11 11.30 10.14
CA GLN A 43 4.97 12.74 10.38
C GLN A 43 3.65 13.29 9.85
N TYR A 44 3.01 12.61 8.90
CA TYR A 44 1.71 12.98 8.33
C TYR A 44 0.54 12.25 8.98
N ASP A 45 0.76 11.00 9.37
CA ASP A 45 -0.20 10.26 10.18
C ASP A 45 0.53 9.51 11.30
N PRO A 46 0.44 10.00 12.56
CA PRO A 46 1.04 9.34 13.72
C PRO A 46 0.56 7.91 13.98
N SER A 47 -0.55 7.48 13.36
CA SER A 47 -1.05 6.11 13.48
C SER A 47 -0.06 5.06 12.97
N PHE A 48 0.85 5.41 12.06
CA PHE A 48 1.90 4.48 11.62
C PHE A 48 3.01 4.27 12.66
N ALA A 49 3.06 5.08 13.72
CA ALA A 49 4.00 4.93 14.82
C ALA A 49 3.37 4.31 16.08
N ASP A 50 2.06 4.49 16.30
CA ASP A 50 1.36 3.95 17.47
C ASP A 50 0.76 2.56 17.20
N ARG A 51 1.35 1.54 17.85
CA ARG A 51 0.95 0.13 17.76
C ARG A 51 -0.49 -0.16 18.18
N ARG A 52 -1.16 0.77 18.86
CA ARG A 52 -2.55 0.61 19.29
C ARG A 52 -3.55 1.03 18.21
N THR A 53 -3.07 1.68 17.16
CA THR A 53 -3.95 2.24 16.13
C THR A 53 -4.18 1.26 15.00
N TYR A 54 -5.26 1.49 14.25
CA TYR A 54 -5.56 0.70 13.07
C TYR A 54 -4.45 0.79 12.01
N GLY A 55 -3.93 2.00 11.75
CA GLY A 55 -2.88 2.25 10.74
C GLY A 55 -1.64 1.37 10.92
N PHE A 56 -1.11 1.28 12.14
CA PHE A 56 0.03 0.40 12.42
C PHE A 56 -0.29 -1.08 12.16
N ASN A 57 -1.43 -1.55 12.69
CA ASN A 57 -1.78 -2.98 12.66
C ASN A 57 -2.16 -3.44 11.25
N VAL A 58 -2.92 -2.63 10.52
CA VAL A 58 -3.38 -2.94 9.16
C VAL A 58 -2.19 -3.03 8.20
N ASP A 59 -1.22 -2.12 8.32
CA ASP A 59 -0.07 -2.09 7.44
C ASP A 59 0.93 -3.21 7.75
N THR A 60 1.13 -3.50 9.05
CA THR A 60 1.90 -4.69 9.49
C THR A 60 1.26 -5.97 8.94
N ALA A 61 -0.05 -6.16 9.13
CA ALA A 61 -0.75 -7.33 8.62
C ALA A 61 -0.66 -7.44 7.09
N ASN A 62 -0.78 -6.31 6.37
CA ASN A 62 -0.60 -6.27 4.93
C ASN A 62 0.79 -6.75 4.52
N GLY A 63 1.85 -6.24 5.16
CA GLY A 63 3.23 -6.62 4.87
C GLY A 63 3.51 -8.12 5.07
N PHE A 64 2.96 -8.73 6.13
CA PHE A 64 3.18 -10.15 6.41
C PHE A 64 2.28 -11.09 5.59
N LEU A 65 1.01 -10.73 5.37
CA LEU A 65 0.02 -11.65 4.84
C LEU A 65 -0.21 -11.51 3.33
N SER A 66 0.08 -10.35 2.74
CA SER A 66 -0.20 -10.12 1.31
C SER A 66 0.87 -10.69 0.38
N LEU A 67 2.08 -10.96 0.87
CA LEU A 67 3.19 -11.42 0.03
C LEU A 67 2.86 -12.73 -0.70
N LEU A 68 2.43 -13.75 0.05
CA LEU A 68 2.12 -15.06 -0.51
C LEU A 68 0.98 -15.03 -1.55
N PRO A 69 -0.22 -14.46 -1.26
CA PRO A 69 -1.28 -14.40 -2.25
C PRO A 69 -0.90 -13.54 -3.46
N THR A 70 -0.10 -12.47 -3.27
CA THR A 70 0.40 -11.66 -4.40
C THR A 70 1.27 -12.50 -5.34
N LEU A 71 2.20 -13.29 -4.81
CA LEU A 71 3.08 -14.14 -5.62
C LEU A 71 2.30 -15.24 -6.36
N LEU A 72 1.31 -15.85 -5.70
CA LEU A 72 0.44 -16.85 -6.32
C LEU A 72 -0.38 -16.26 -7.47
N LEU A 73 -0.97 -15.07 -7.28
CA LEU A 73 -1.72 -14.39 -8.32
C LEU A 73 -0.82 -13.93 -9.46
N TYR A 74 0.36 -13.41 -9.16
CA TYR A 74 1.35 -13.04 -10.16
C TYR A 74 1.74 -14.23 -11.05
N ALA A 75 2.06 -15.38 -10.44
CA ALA A 75 2.35 -16.61 -11.18
C ALA A 75 1.13 -17.08 -11.99
N SER A 76 -0.07 -16.99 -11.43
CA SER A 76 -1.32 -17.40 -12.09
C SER A 76 -1.62 -16.55 -13.33
N PHE A 77 -1.41 -15.25 -13.25
CA PHE A 77 -1.67 -14.33 -14.37
C PHE A 77 -0.56 -14.32 -15.43
N THR A 78 0.65 -14.81 -15.10
CA THR A 78 1.79 -14.80 -16.03
C THR A 78 1.98 -16.15 -16.73
N VAL A 79 1.91 -17.25 -15.98
CA VAL A 79 2.23 -18.60 -16.48
C VAL A 79 1.09 -19.59 -16.27
N TYR A 80 -0.13 -19.10 -15.99
CA TYR A 80 -1.32 -19.93 -15.81
C TYR A 80 -1.18 -20.99 -14.71
N PHE A 81 -0.45 -20.65 -13.64
CA PHE A 81 -0.09 -21.59 -12.56
C PHE A 81 -1.30 -22.25 -11.88
N LEU A 82 -2.39 -21.50 -11.65
CA LEU A 82 -3.61 -22.01 -11.03
C LEU A 82 -4.75 -22.14 -12.05
N PRO A 83 -5.73 -23.04 -11.79
CA PRO A 83 -6.99 -23.01 -12.52
C PRO A 83 -7.66 -21.63 -12.40
N PRO A 84 -8.26 -21.10 -13.47
CA PRO A 84 -8.82 -19.75 -13.50
C PRO A 84 -9.71 -19.44 -12.30
N ARG A 85 -10.68 -20.31 -12.00
CA ARG A 85 -11.61 -20.12 -10.87
C ARG A 85 -10.91 -20.04 -9.51
N VAL A 86 -9.82 -20.79 -9.31
CA VAL A 86 -9.04 -20.75 -8.07
C VAL A 86 -8.30 -19.42 -7.96
N ALA A 87 -7.63 -18.99 -9.04
CA ALA A 87 -6.97 -17.69 -9.08
C ALA A 87 -7.95 -16.53 -8.89
N GLY A 88 -9.13 -16.61 -9.51
CA GLY A 88 -10.19 -15.62 -9.35
C GLY A 88 -10.72 -15.54 -7.92
N ILE A 89 -10.91 -16.67 -7.22
CA ILE A 89 -11.33 -16.67 -5.80
C ILE A 89 -10.25 -16.06 -4.91
N LEU A 90 -8.99 -16.44 -5.10
CA LEU A 90 -7.86 -15.87 -4.36
C LEU A 90 -7.73 -14.36 -4.61
N GLY A 91 -7.87 -13.94 -5.88
CA GLY A 91 -7.85 -12.55 -6.28
C GLY A 91 -8.99 -11.76 -5.66
N LEU A 92 -10.21 -12.29 -5.70
CA LEU A 92 -11.38 -11.69 -5.08
C LEU A 92 -11.14 -11.45 -3.58
N ALA A 93 -10.66 -12.47 -2.86
CA ALA A 93 -10.38 -12.36 -1.43
C ALA A 93 -9.31 -11.29 -1.14
N MET A 94 -8.19 -11.31 -1.87
CA MET A 94 -7.07 -10.41 -1.66
C MET A 94 -7.41 -8.96 -2.05
N PHE A 95 -8.02 -8.74 -3.21
CA PHE A 95 -8.36 -7.39 -3.66
C PHE A 95 -9.47 -6.77 -2.81
N TRP A 96 -10.43 -7.57 -2.33
CA TRP A 96 -11.43 -7.09 -1.37
C TRP A 96 -10.77 -6.67 -0.06
N GLN A 97 -9.82 -7.48 0.42
CA GLN A 97 -9.06 -7.18 1.62
C GLN A 97 -8.36 -5.81 1.51
N TRP A 98 -7.71 -5.50 0.39
CA TRP A 98 -7.08 -4.19 0.16
C TRP A 98 -8.08 -3.04 0.11
N VAL A 99 -9.17 -3.17 -0.67
CA VAL A 99 -10.21 -2.12 -0.71
C VAL A 99 -10.75 -1.84 0.69
N TYR A 100 -11.09 -2.89 1.43
CA TYR A 100 -11.63 -2.77 2.77
C TYR A 100 -10.62 -2.13 3.73
N MET A 101 -9.39 -2.65 3.77
CA MET A 101 -8.34 -2.17 4.68
C MET A 101 -8.04 -0.68 4.48
N THR A 102 -7.86 -0.25 3.22
CA THR A 102 -7.56 1.16 2.92
C THR A 102 -8.77 2.07 3.19
N SER A 103 -9.99 1.59 2.90
CA SER A 103 -11.20 2.37 3.19
C SER A 103 -11.40 2.56 4.70
N VAL A 104 -11.18 1.51 5.50
CA VAL A 104 -11.23 1.58 6.96
C VAL A 104 -10.11 2.46 7.51
N TYR A 105 -8.93 2.44 6.89
CA TYR A 105 -7.85 3.37 7.25
C TYR A 105 -8.30 4.83 7.10
N TRP A 106 -8.87 5.22 5.95
CA TRP A 106 -9.39 6.58 5.76
C TRP A 106 -10.49 6.92 6.76
N ILE A 107 -11.46 6.02 6.98
CA ILE A 107 -12.50 6.24 7.99
C ILE A 107 -11.85 6.47 9.37
N SER A 108 -10.90 5.64 9.77
CA SER A 108 -10.18 5.77 11.05
C SER A 108 -9.41 7.09 11.16
N PHE A 109 -8.91 7.61 10.04
CA PHE A 109 -8.19 8.88 9.96
C PHE A 109 -9.13 10.04 10.26
N PHE A 110 -10.29 10.07 9.60
CA PHE A 110 -11.29 11.13 9.78
C PHE A 110 -12.01 11.06 11.13
N VAL A 111 -12.37 9.86 11.59
CA VAL A 111 -13.06 9.65 12.88
C VAL A 111 -12.18 10.05 14.05
N ALA A 112 -10.87 9.82 13.96
CA ALA A 112 -9.90 10.25 14.96
C ALA A 112 -9.51 11.74 14.83
N ASN A 113 -10.16 12.50 13.93
CA ASN A 113 -9.87 13.90 13.63
C ASN A 113 -8.44 14.20 13.17
N ARG A 114 -7.68 13.23 12.66
CA ARG A 114 -6.26 13.43 12.28
C ARG A 114 -6.09 14.41 11.11
N GLN A 115 -7.14 14.64 10.31
CA GLN A 115 -7.15 15.64 9.24
C GLN A 115 -6.93 17.07 9.71
N VAL A 116 -7.17 17.39 10.99
CA VAL A 116 -6.99 18.76 11.52
C VAL A 116 -5.53 19.03 11.94
N GLU A 117 -4.73 17.97 12.08
CA GLU A 117 -3.32 18.04 12.51
C GLU A 117 -2.38 18.34 11.35
N ILE A 118 -2.85 18.23 10.10
CA ILE A 118 -2.06 18.40 8.89
C ILE A 118 -2.63 19.47 7.97
N SER A 119 -1.81 19.99 7.06
CA SER A 119 -2.28 20.94 6.07
C SER A 119 -3.22 20.28 5.06
N ARG A 120 -4.14 21.05 4.45
CA ARG A 120 -5.02 20.55 3.38
C ARG A 120 -4.23 19.96 2.22
N ARG A 121 -3.07 20.55 1.90
CA ARG A 121 -2.19 20.04 0.85
C ARG A 121 -1.65 18.65 1.20
N ASP A 122 -1.17 18.47 2.42
CA ASP A 122 -0.64 17.19 2.89
C ASP A 122 -1.72 16.12 2.96
N LEU A 123 -2.94 16.48 3.38
CA LEU A 123 -4.11 15.60 3.36
C LEU A 123 -4.36 15.05 1.95
N TYR A 124 -4.51 15.92 0.95
CA TYR A 124 -4.82 15.48 -0.41
C TYR A 124 -3.68 14.70 -1.06
N LEU A 125 -2.42 15.08 -0.82
CA LEU A 125 -1.27 14.42 -1.44
C LEU A 125 -0.92 13.10 -0.76
N TYR A 126 -0.78 13.10 0.57
CA TYR A 126 -0.15 12.00 1.33
C TYR A 126 -1.12 11.09 2.06
N VAL A 127 -2.36 11.52 2.28
CA VAL A 127 -3.37 10.65 2.89
C VAL A 127 -4.32 10.14 1.83
N LEU A 128 -4.85 11.01 0.97
CA LEU A 128 -5.78 10.59 -0.07
C LEU A 128 -5.05 10.14 -1.34
N GLY A 129 -4.14 10.94 -1.86
CA GLY A 129 -3.49 10.71 -3.15
C GLY A 129 -2.65 9.42 -3.19
N THR A 130 -1.76 9.23 -2.23
CA THR A 130 -0.92 8.02 -2.13
C THR A 130 -1.71 6.75 -1.79
N ASN A 131 -2.85 6.87 -1.11
CA ASN A 131 -3.69 5.72 -0.76
C ASN A 131 -4.75 5.40 -1.82
N ALA A 132 -5.08 6.33 -2.72
CA ALA A 132 -6.08 6.11 -3.77
C ALA A 132 -5.76 4.90 -4.68
N PRO A 133 -4.50 4.65 -5.10
CA PRO A 133 -4.14 3.44 -5.84
C PRO A 133 -4.51 2.14 -5.10
N TRP A 134 -4.45 2.13 -3.77
CA TRP A 134 -4.80 0.98 -2.94
C TRP A 134 -6.31 0.71 -2.83
N VAL A 135 -7.13 1.61 -3.38
CA VAL A 135 -8.58 1.38 -3.55
C VAL A 135 -8.89 1.16 -5.03
N LEU A 136 -8.44 2.06 -5.90
CA LEU A 136 -8.81 2.05 -7.32
C LEU A 136 -8.24 0.85 -8.09
N CYS A 137 -6.96 0.50 -7.87
CA CYS A 137 -6.37 -0.66 -8.54
C CYS A 137 -6.97 -1.98 -8.04
N PRO A 138 -7.19 -2.18 -6.71
CA PRO A 138 -7.87 -3.37 -6.22
C PRO A 138 -9.35 -3.46 -6.63
N LEU A 139 -10.06 -2.34 -6.83
CA LEU A 139 -11.41 -2.38 -7.43
C LEU A 139 -11.39 -2.95 -8.85
N LEU A 140 -10.40 -2.58 -9.66
CA LEU A 140 -10.18 -3.22 -10.96
C LEU A 140 -9.82 -4.71 -10.80
N GLY A 141 -8.96 -5.04 -9.83
CA GLY A 141 -8.61 -6.42 -9.49
C GLY A 141 -9.82 -7.26 -9.08
N LEU A 142 -10.77 -6.68 -8.33
CA LEU A 142 -12.05 -7.31 -7.98
C LEU A 142 -12.88 -7.60 -9.22
N PHE A 143 -13.04 -6.61 -10.10
CA PHE A 143 -13.74 -6.80 -11.37
C PHE A 143 -13.12 -7.94 -12.18
N VAL A 144 -11.79 -7.91 -12.37
CA VAL A 144 -11.08 -8.95 -13.12
C VAL A 144 -11.26 -10.32 -12.47
N SER A 145 -11.14 -10.40 -11.16
CA SER A 145 -11.28 -11.65 -10.40
C SER A 145 -12.68 -12.24 -10.52
N ILE A 146 -13.73 -11.41 -10.46
CA ILE A 146 -15.12 -11.82 -10.69
C ILE A 146 -15.30 -12.37 -12.10
N ARG A 147 -14.76 -11.68 -13.11
CA ARG A 147 -14.82 -12.14 -14.51
C ARG A 147 -14.11 -13.48 -14.70
N ILE A 148 -12.92 -13.66 -14.13
CA ILE A 148 -12.19 -14.93 -14.17
C ILE A 148 -13.02 -16.08 -13.57
N ILE A 149 -13.72 -15.83 -12.45
CA ILE A 149 -14.59 -16.84 -11.82
C ILE A 149 -15.75 -17.22 -12.74
N LEU A 150 -16.46 -16.22 -13.27
CA LEU A 150 -17.66 -16.41 -14.08
C LEU A 150 -17.35 -17.01 -15.44
N ASP A 151 -16.32 -16.50 -16.12
CA ASP A 151 -15.95 -16.90 -17.48
C ASP A 151 -15.10 -18.19 -17.47
N GLY A 152 -14.51 -18.53 -16.33
CA GLY A 152 -13.70 -19.74 -16.16
C GLY A 152 -12.41 -19.74 -16.98
N ASN A 153 -11.91 -18.56 -17.35
CA ASN A 153 -10.69 -18.36 -18.14
C ASN A 153 -10.02 -17.03 -17.74
N TYR A 154 -8.83 -16.76 -18.28
CA TYR A 154 -8.04 -15.56 -17.97
C TYR A 154 -8.25 -14.39 -18.97
N SER A 155 -9.06 -14.54 -20.02
CA SER A 155 -9.19 -13.55 -21.10
C SER A 155 -10.19 -12.44 -20.77
N VAL A 156 -9.92 -11.66 -19.71
CA VAL A 156 -10.84 -10.62 -19.23
C VAL A 156 -10.61 -9.25 -19.88
N LEU A 157 -9.36 -8.88 -20.13
CA LEU A 157 -8.98 -7.53 -20.58
C LEU A 157 -8.58 -7.47 -22.06
N GLY A 158 -8.89 -8.51 -22.84
CA GLY A 158 -8.47 -8.67 -24.24
C GLY A 158 -7.48 -9.81 -24.41
#